data_AF-A0A1E5FC56-F1
#
_entry.id   AF-A0A1E5FC56-F1
#
_cell.length_a   1.000
_cell.length_b   1.000
_cell.length_c   1.000
_cell.angle_alpha   90.00
_cell.angle_beta   90.00
_cell.angle_gamma   90.00
#
_symmetry.space_group_name_H-M   'P 1'
#
loop_
_entity.id
_entity.type
_entity.pdbx_description
1 polymer ?
#
loop_
_entity_poly.entity_id
_entity_poly.type
_entity_poly.pdbx_seq_one_letter_code
_entity_poly.pdbx_strand_id
1 'polypeptide(L)'
;MNQTEFQQKIASFTSIEQALDYFEIGFDSKFIEQNRIELVKRFNGYLILAKPDDWFSGRRALKNAYCKVQRSKLDRHTRSACRGCTTCQRR
;
A
#
# COMPACT_ATOMS: atom_id res chain seq x y z
N MET A 1 -2.78 18.88 -18.06
CA MET A 1 -1.84 17.76 -17.83
C MET A 1 -2.53 16.49 -18.31
N ASN A 2 -1.96 15.77 -19.26
CA ASN A 2 -2.48 14.46 -19.64
C ASN A 2 -2.14 13.48 -18.53
N GLN A 3 -3.14 12.90 -17.88
CA GLN A 3 -2.92 11.76 -17.00
C GLN A 3 -2.39 10.60 -17.86
N THR A 4 -1.34 9.94 -17.38
CA THR A 4 -0.85 8.71 -18.01
C THR A 4 -1.89 7.60 -17.84
N GLU A 5 -1.90 6.61 -18.74
CA GLU A 5 -2.78 5.43 -18.62
C GLU A 5 -2.65 4.76 -17.25
N PHE A 6 -1.44 4.79 -16.68
CA PHE A 6 -1.17 4.33 -15.33
C PHE A 6 -1.90 5.14 -14.24
N GLN A 7 -1.86 6.47 -14.30
CA GLN A 7 -2.57 7.32 -13.35
C GLN A 7 -4.09 7.15 -13.45
N GLN A 8 -4.61 6.99 -14.67
CA GLN A 8 -6.01 6.67 -14.91
C GLN A 8 -6.38 5.30 -14.32
N LYS A 9 -5.50 4.30 -14.48
CA LYS A 9 -5.70 2.97 -13.89
C LYS A 9 -5.77 3.03 -12.37
N ILE A 10 -4.88 3.77 -11.70
CA ILE A 10 -4.95 3.96 -10.25
C ILE A 10 -6.25 4.66 -9.84
N ALA A 11 -6.63 5.72 -10.56
CA ALA A 11 -7.85 6.47 -10.28
C ALA A 11 -9.13 5.64 -10.48
N SER A 12 -9.08 4.57 -11.29
CA SER A 12 -10.21 3.67 -11.53
C SER A 12 -10.53 2.74 -10.35
N PHE A 13 -9.61 2.59 -9.38
CA PHE A 13 -9.83 1.68 -8.26
C PHE A 13 -10.90 2.22 -7.30
N THR A 14 -11.89 1.39 -6.99
CA THR A 14 -12.97 1.72 -6.05
C THR A 14 -12.71 1.18 -4.65
N SER A 15 -11.75 0.26 -4.51
CA SER A 15 -11.31 -0.30 -3.23
C SER A 15 -9.79 -0.45 -3.17
N ILE A 16 -9.26 -0.52 -1.94
CA ILE A 16 -7.82 -0.69 -1.74
C ILE A 16 -7.35 -2.11 -2.12
N GLU A 17 -8.23 -3.10 -2.04
CA GLU A 17 -8.00 -4.48 -2.45
C GLU A 17 -7.73 -4.57 -3.94
N GLN A 18 -8.49 -3.85 -4.77
CA GLN A 18 -8.22 -3.81 -6.21
C GLN A 18 -6.81 -3.29 -6.51
N ALA A 19 -6.34 -2.29 -5.76
CA ALA A 19 -4.98 -1.79 -5.88
C ALA A 19 -3.96 -2.84 -5.39
N LEU A 20 -4.24 -3.53 -4.28
CA LEU A 20 -3.37 -4.59 -3.75
C LEU A 20 -3.25 -5.77 -4.73
N ASP A 21 -4.35 -6.19 -5.34
CA ASP A 21 -4.39 -7.24 -6.35
C ASP A 21 -3.65 -6.82 -7.62
N TYR A 22 -3.93 -5.60 -8.13
CA TYR A 22 -3.25 -5.06 -9.32
C TYR A 22 -1.73 -4.96 -9.15
N PHE A 23 -1.27 -4.64 -7.93
CA PHE A 23 0.15 -4.56 -7.60
C PHE A 23 0.73 -5.88 -7.08
N GLU A 24 -0.02 -6.98 -7.09
CA GLU A 24 0.44 -8.29 -6.60
C GLU A 24 1.05 -8.21 -5.20
N ILE A 25 0.31 -7.57 -4.28
CA ILE A 25 0.68 -7.44 -2.87
C ILE A 25 -0.30 -8.30 -2.07
N GLY A 26 0.16 -9.46 -1.59
CA GLY A 26 -0.66 -10.27 -0.70
C GLY A 26 -0.98 -9.54 0.61
N PHE A 27 -2.23 -9.65 1.02
CA PHE A 27 -2.80 -8.97 2.19
C PHE A 27 -3.67 -9.93 3.01
N ASP A 28 -3.83 -9.59 4.29
CA ASP A 28 -4.78 -10.28 5.17
C ASP A 28 -6.12 -9.51 5.14
N SER A 29 -7.22 -10.19 4.82
CA SER A 29 -8.54 -9.57 4.66
C SER A 29 -9.03 -8.90 5.97
N LYS A 30 -8.75 -9.49 7.14
CA LYS A 30 -9.12 -8.90 8.44
C LYS A 30 -8.30 -7.65 8.71
N PHE A 31 -7.02 -7.66 8.34
CA PHE A 31 -6.17 -6.47 8.44
C PHE A 31 -6.71 -5.32 7.58
N ILE A 32 -7.13 -5.61 6.35
CA ILE A 32 -7.73 -4.60 5.47
C ILE A 32 -9.03 -4.08 6.05
N GLU A 33 -9.92 -4.96 6.50
CA GLU A 33 -11.20 -4.57 7.11
C GLU A 33 -11.00 -3.60 8.28
N GLN A 34 -10.04 -3.88 9.16
CA GLN A 34 -9.76 -3.06 10.34
C GLN A 34 -9.04 -1.74 10.03
N ASN A 35 -8.27 -1.68 8.93
CA ASN A 35 -7.34 -0.57 8.68
C ASN A 35 -7.52 0.13 7.32
N ARG A 36 -8.59 -0.19 6.58
CA ARG A 36 -8.88 0.32 5.22
C ARG A 36 -8.70 1.83 5.12
N ILE A 37 -9.33 2.58 6.03
CA ILE A 37 -9.33 4.04 6.01
C ILE A 37 -7.91 4.59 6.20
N GLU A 38 -7.15 4.05 7.16
CA GLU A 38 -5.76 4.47 7.39
C GLU A 38 -4.88 4.13 6.18
N LEU A 39 -5.06 2.95 5.60
CA LEU A 39 -4.30 2.48 4.45
C LEU A 39 -4.53 3.33 3.21
N VAL A 40 -5.79 3.62 2.87
CA VAL A 40 -6.17 4.50 1.75
C VAL A 40 -5.57 5.89 1.93
N LYS A 41 -5.69 6.48 3.13
CA LYS A 41 -5.13 7.80 3.42
C LYS A 41 -3.61 7.84 3.23
N ARG A 42 -2.90 6.83 3.73
CA ARG A 42 -1.43 6.74 3.57
C ARG A 42 -1.04 6.51 2.12
N PHE A 43 -1.75 5.64 1.40
CA PHE A 43 -1.47 5.38 0.00
C PHE A 43 -1.61 6.64 -0.84
N ASN A 44 -2.74 7.37 -0.69
CA ASN A 44 -2.95 8.64 -1.38
C ASN A 44 -1.85 9.67 -1.06
N GLY A 45 -1.45 9.78 0.21
CA GLY A 45 -0.31 10.63 0.60
C GLY A 45 0.99 10.24 -0.10
N TYR A 46 1.27 8.94 -0.22
CA TYR A 46 2.46 8.46 -0.94
C TYR A 46 2.37 8.63 -2.46
N LEU A 47 1.18 8.55 -3.07
CA LEU A 47 1.00 8.88 -4.48
C LEU A 47 1.34 10.35 -4.76
N ILE A 48 0.90 11.28 -3.89
CA ILE A 48 1.20 12.71 -4.02
C ILE A 48 2.71 12.99 -3.88
N LEU A 49 3.35 12.36 -2.90
CA LEU A 49 4.77 12.59 -2.61
C LEU A 49 5.70 11.94 -3.64
N ALA A 50 5.43 10.68 -4.00
CA ALA A 50 6.29 9.92 -4.90
C ALA A 50 6.03 10.21 -6.38
N LYS A 51 4.82 10.69 -6.73
CA LYS A 51 4.37 10.91 -8.11
C LYS A 51 4.73 9.74 -9.04
N PRO A 52 4.30 8.51 -8.70
CA PRO A 52 4.68 7.34 -9.48
C PRO A 52 4.20 7.48 -10.93
N ASP A 53 5.07 7.12 -11.84
CA ASP A 53 4.89 7.16 -13.29
C ASP A 53 4.73 5.76 -13.90
N ASP A 54 5.07 4.72 -13.13
CA ASP A 54 5.02 3.32 -13.56
C ASP A 54 4.43 2.37 -12.50
N TRP A 55 4.21 1.13 -12.91
CA TRP A 55 3.68 0.08 -12.05
C TRP A 55 4.56 -0.20 -10.82
N PHE A 56 5.89 -0.17 -10.94
CA PHE A 56 6.81 -0.52 -9.86
C PHE A 56 6.86 0.57 -8.77
N SER A 57 6.84 1.82 -9.17
CA SER A 57 6.78 2.99 -8.30
C SER A 57 5.43 3.08 -7.60
N GLY A 58 4.33 2.80 -8.29
CA GLY A 58 2.99 2.64 -7.69
C GLY A 58 2.94 1.52 -6.65
N ARG A 59 3.44 0.34 -7.02
CA ARG A 59 3.56 -0.80 -6.12
C ARG A 59 4.37 -0.47 -4.88
N ARG A 60 5.50 0.22 -5.05
CA ARG A 60 6.35 0.67 -3.94
C ARG A 60 5.59 1.63 -3.01
N ALA A 61 4.82 2.56 -3.56
CA ALA A 61 4.00 3.48 -2.77
C ALA A 61 2.96 2.72 -1.94
N LEU A 62 2.20 1.80 -2.54
CA LEU A 62 1.19 1.02 -1.82
C LEU A 62 1.81 0.09 -0.76
N LYS A 63 2.90 -0.60 -1.11
CA LYS A 63 3.62 -1.48 -0.19
C LYS A 63 4.16 -0.71 1.01
N ASN A 64 4.71 0.49 0.79
CA ASN A 64 5.17 1.36 1.88
C ASN A 64 4.00 1.78 2.79
N ALA A 65 2.84 2.10 2.22
CA ALA A 65 1.64 2.45 2.99
C ALA A 65 1.22 1.27 3.88
N TYR A 66 1.11 0.07 3.29
CA TYR A 66 0.75 -1.15 4.00
C TYR A 66 1.71 -1.45 5.15
N CYS A 67 3.01 -1.49 4.87
CA CYS A 67 4.04 -1.74 5.88
C CYS A 67 4.04 -0.68 7.00
N LYS A 68 3.74 0.59 6.67
CA LYS A 68 3.69 1.66 7.68
C LYS A 68 2.50 1.48 8.63
N VAL A 69 1.31 1.17 8.10
CA VAL A 69 0.13 0.86 8.94
C VAL A 69 0.42 -0.36 9.80
N GLN A 70 0.92 -1.44 9.20
CA GLN A 70 1.15 -2.67 9.94
C GLN A 70 2.17 -2.49 11.08
N ARG A 71 3.29 -1.79 10.81
CA ARG A 71 4.31 -1.52 11.82
C ARG A 71 3.86 -0.54 12.91
N SER A 72 2.88 0.31 12.66
CA SER A 72 2.34 1.20 13.70
C SER A 72 1.53 0.46 14.76
N LYS A 73 1.06 -0.76 14.45
CA LYS A 73 0.33 -1.64 15.38
C LYS A 73 1.22 -2.61 16.15
N LEU A 74 2.50 -2.73 15.78
CA LEU A 74 3.44 -3.57 16.53
C LEU A 74 3.77 -2.86 17.85
N ASP A 75 3.76 -3.62 18.94
CA ASP A 75 4.21 -3.10 20.22
C ASP A 75 5.70 -2.70 20.12
N ARG A 76 6.02 -1.48 20.58
CA ARG A 76 7.35 -0.88 20.44
C ARG A 76 8.39 -1.48 21.39
N HIS A 77 7.93 -2.11 22.47
CA HIS A 77 8.78 -2.69 23.50
C HIS A 77 9.10 -4.16 23.21
N THR A 78 8.25 -4.84 22.45
CA THR A 78 8.51 -6.18 21.93
C THR A 78 9.32 -6.11 20.63
N ARG A 79 10.28 -7.04 20.46
CA ARG A 79 11.01 -7.25 19.20
C ARG A 79 10.13 -7.97 18.17
N SER A 80 8.91 -7.49 17.96
CA SER A 80 7.98 -8.09 17.02
C SER A 80 8.39 -7.72 15.59
N ALA A 81 8.78 -8.72 14.81
CA ALA A 81 8.94 -8.54 13.37
C ALA A 81 7.57 -8.19 12.76
N CYS A 82 7.55 -7.37 11.69
CA CYS A 82 6.32 -7.22 10.93
C CYS A 82 5.88 -8.59 10.42
N ARG A 83 4.61 -8.96 10.65
CA ARG A 83 3.99 -10.15 10.05
C ARG A 83 3.68 -9.89 8.56
N GLY A 84 4.68 -9.37 7.84
CA GLY A 84 4.55 -8.47 6.70
C GLY A 84 3.64 -8.96 5.58
N CYS A 85 3.35 -8.07 4.62
CA CYS A 85 2.86 -8.47 3.30
C CYS A 85 3.73 -9.63 2.77
N THR A 86 3.12 -10.61 2.09
CA THR A 86 3.81 -11.83 1.59
C THR A 86 4.96 -11.54 0.62
N THR A 87 5.16 -10.27 0.27
CA THR A 87 6.17 -9.80 -0.67
C THR A 87 7.29 -9.01 0.00
N CYS A 88 7.38 -8.97 1.33
CA CYS A 88 8.37 -8.17 2.06
C CYS A 88 9.82 -8.61 1.77
N GLN A 89 10.42 -8.04 0.73
CA GLN A 89 11.86 -8.11 0.49
C GLN A 89 12.54 -7.31 1.61
N ARG A 90 13.19 -8.01 2.55
CA ARG A 90 14.19 -7.38 3.41
C ARG A 90 15.22 -6.73 2.49
N ARG A 91 15.38 -5.42 2.61
CA ARG A 91 16.49 -4.70 1.97
C ARG A 91 17.81 -5.23 2.48
#